data_AF-A0A376RFI8-F1
#
_entry.id   AF-A0A376RFI8-F1
#
_cell.length_a   1.000
_cell.length_b   1.000
_cell.length_c   1.000
_cell.angle_alpha   90.00
_cell.angle_beta   90.00
_cell.angle_gamma   90.00
#
_symmetry.space_group_name_H-M   'P 1'
#
loop_
_entity.id
_entity.type
_entity.pdbx_description
1 polymer ?
#
loop_
_entity_poly.entity_id
_entity_poly.type
_entity_poly.pdbx_seq_one_letter_code
_entity_poly.pdbx_strand_id
1 'polypeptide(L)'
;MNRCIACYRCVRYYKDYADGTDLGVYGAHDNVYFGRPEDGTLESEFSGNLVEICPTGVFTDKTHSERYNRKWDMQFAPSICQQCSIGCNISPGERYGELRRIENRYNGTVNHYFLCDRGRFGYGYVNLKDRPRQPVQRRGDDFITLNAEQAMQGAADILRQSKKVIGIGSPRASVESNFALRELVGEENFYTGIAHGEQERLQLALKVLREGGIYTPALREIESYDAVLVLGEDVTQTGARVALAVRQAVKGKAREMAAAQKVADWQIAAILNIGQRAKHPLFVTNVDDTRLDDIAAWTYRAPVEDQARLGFAIAHALDNSAPAVDGIEPELQSKIDVIVQALAGAKKPLIISGTNAGSLEVIQAAANVAKALKGRGADVGITMVARSVNSMGLALWAVDRLKKR
;
A
#
# COMPACT_ATOMS: atom_id res chain seq x y z
N MET A 1 14.50 -8.96 -28.14
CA MET A 1 13.30 -8.23 -28.59
C MET A 1 12.66 -8.76 -29.88
N ASN A 2 13.05 -9.95 -30.36
CA ASN A 2 12.65 -10.49 -31.66
C ASN A 2 11.14 -10.83 -31.79
N ARG A 3 10.37 -10.71 -30.70
CA ARG A 3 8.90 -10.88 -30.67
C ARG A 3 8.14 -9.55 -30.60
N CYS A 4 8.85 -8.42 -30.59
CA CYS A 4 8.21 -7.11 -30.47
C CYS A 4 7.51 -6.74 -31.78
N ILE A 5 6.26 -6.28 -31.66
CA ILE A 5 5.45 -5.80 -32.80
C ILE A 5 5.35 -4.27 -32.82
N ALA A 6 6.21 -3.57 -32.07
CA ALA A 6 6.24 -2.12 -31.95
C ALA A 6 4.85 -1.48 -31.69
N CYS A 7 4.03 -2.07 -30.81
CA CYS A 7 2.68 -1.57 -30.51
C CYS A 7 2.65 -0.44 -29.47
N TYR A 8 3.80 -0.07 -28.88
CA TYR A 8 3.96 0.99 -27.87
C TYR A 8 3.17 0.81 -26.56
N ARG A 9 2.45 -0.31 -26.35
CA ARG A 9 1.67 -0.55 -25.12
C ARG A 9 2.53 -0.51 -23.85
N CYS A 10 3.73 -1.08 -23.91
CA CYS A 10 4.68 -1.12 -22.80
C CYS A 10 5.09 0.29 -22.36
N VAL A 11 5.55 1.13 -23.28
CA VAL A 11 5.99 2.49 -22.98
C VAL A 11 4.85 3.42 -22.60
N ARG A 12 3.68 3.31 -23.25
CA ARG A 12 2.49 4.09 -22.88
C ARG A 12 2.03 3.77 -21.46
N TYR A 13 1.99 2.48 -21.11
CA TYR A 13 1.71 2.12 -19.73
C TYR A 13 2.76 2.66 -18.76
N TYR A 14 4.03 2.35 -19.04
CA TYR A 14 5.09 2.57 -18.09
C TYR A 14 5.30 4.07 -17.84
N LYS A 15 5.32 4.89 -18.89
CA LYS A 15 5.46 6.34 -18.78
C LYS A 15 4.15 7.02 -18.39
N ASP A 16 3.09 6.84 -19.19
CA ASP A 16 1.89 7.66 -19.05
C ASP A 16 1.04 7.25 -17.84
N TYR A 17 1.08 5.98 -17.44
CA TYR A 17 0.27 5.47 -16.33
C TYR A 17 1.08 5.25 -15.05
N ALA A 18 2.19 4.51 -15.12
CA ALA A 18 2.99 4.12 -13.95
C ALA A 18 4.09 5.13 -13.55
N ASP A 19 4.31 6.19 -14.33
CA ASP A 19 5.36 7.21 -14.14
C ASP A 19 6.80 6.66 -14.10
N GLY A 20 7.03 5.51 -14.72
CA GLY A 20 8.38 5.00 -14.92
C GLY A 20 9.15 5.84 -15.95
N THR A 21 10.38 6.20 -15.62
CA THR A 21 11.23 7.13 -16.41
C THR A 21 12.30 6.41 -17.23
N ASP A 22 12.58 5.15 -16.91
CA ASP A 22 13.73 4.37 -17.37
C ASP A 22 13.41 3.34 -18.46
N LEU A 23 12.22 3.37 -19.06
CA LEU A 23 11.88 2.57 -20.26
C LEU A 23 11.51 3.48 -21.43
N GLY A 24 12.25 3.41 -22.53
CA GLY A 24 12.08 4.24 -23.72
C GLY A 24 11.88 3.44 -25.02
N VAL A 25 11.77 4.19 -26.12
CA VAL A 25 11.83 3.69 -27.50
C VAL A 25 12.98 4.40 -28.19
N TYR A 26 13.82 3.65 -28.88
CA TYR A 26 15.02 4.12 -29.55
C TYR A 26 15.08 3.61 -30.98
N GLY A 27 15.79 4.32 -31.85
CA GLY A 27 15.86 4.01 -33.27
C GLY A 27 14.70 4.61 -34.08
N ALA A 28 14.57 4.21 -35.34
CA ALA A 28 13.61 4.76 -36.29
C ALA A 28 13.18 3.72 -37.34
N HIS A 29 12.03 3.96 -37.98
CA HIS A 29 11.43 3.08 -39.00
C HIS A 29 11.24 1.63 -38.50
N ASP A 30 11.83 0.66 -39.20
CA ASP A 30 11.80 -0.75 -38.90
C ASP A 30 12.83 -1.16 -37.84
N ASN A 31 13.77 -0.27 -37.50
CA ASN A 31 14.82 -0.50 -36.53
C ASN A 31 14.52 0.18 -35.18
N VAL A 32 13.47 -0.27 -34.49
CA VAL A 32 13.02 0.27 -33.19
C VAL A 32 13.27 -0.69 -32.04
N TYR A 33 13.78 -0.15 -30.93
CA TYR A 33 14.15 -0.87 -29.72
C TYR A 33 13.43 -0.29 -28.51
N PHE A 34 12.87 -1.15 -27.67
CA PHE A 34 12.19 -0.81 -26.42
C PHE A 34 13.03 -1.31 -25.24
N GLY A 35 13.46 -0.42 -24.36
CA GLY A 35 14.37 -0.80 -23.29
C GLY A 35 14.82 0.38 -22.46
N ARG A 36 15.87 0.17 -21.67
CA ARG A 36 16.56 1.23 -20.95
C ARG A 36 17.61 1.88 -21.85
N PRO A 37 18.00 3.15 -21.59
CA PRO A 37 19.13 3.77 -22.28
C PRO A 37 20.47 3.16 -21.84
N GLU A 38 20.53 2.65 -20.61
CA GLU A 38 21.70 2.02 -19.99
C GLU A 38 21.31 0.76 -19.22
N ASP A 39 22.29 -0.13 -19.01
CA ASP A 39 22.07 -1.38 -18.27
C ASP A 39 21.55 -1.11 -16.85
N GLY A 40 20.60 -1.92 -16.40
CA GLY A 40 20.05 -1.84 -15.04
C GLY A 40 18.63 -2.39 -14.91
N THR A 41 18.02 -2.14 -13.75
CA THR A 41 16.70 -2.68 -13.37
C THR A 41 15.64 -1.60 -13.40
N LEU A 42 14.48 -1.90 -14.00
CA LEU A 42 13.34 -0.99 -14.00
C LEU A 42 12.97 -0.58 -12.57
N GLU A 43 12.90 0.72 -12.32
CA GLU A 43 12.82 1.23 -10.96
C GLU A 43 11.39 1.28 -10.42
N SER A 44 10.38 1.58 -11.25
CA SER A 44 8.98 1.71 -10.81
C SER A 44 8.48 0.44 -10.12
N GLU A 45 7.77 0.58 -8.99
CA GLU A 45 7.14 -0.53 -8.24
C GLU A 45 6.05 -1.25 -9.04
N PHE A 46 5.72 -0.76 -10.25
CA PHE A 46 4.71 -1.31 -11.13
C PHE A 46 5.30 -1.82 -12.45
N SER A 47 6.63 -1.89 -12.56
CA SER A 47 7.33 -2.34 -13.76
C SER A 47 6.95 -3.76 -14.20
N GLY A 48 6.66 -4.66 -13.25
CA GLY A 48 6.30 -6.05 -13.50
C GLY A 48 4.98 -6.23 -14.25
N ASN A 49 4.10 -5.23 -14.29
CA ASN A 49 2.88 -5.29 -15.10
C ASN A 49 3.18 -5.29 -16.62
N LEU A 50 4.39 -4.91 -17.04
CA LEU A 50 4.83 -5.05 -18.43
C LEU A 50 4.66 -6.48 -18.96
N VAL A 51 4.78 -7.49 -18.09
CA VAL A 51 4.58 -8.91 -18.41
C VAL A 51 3.15 -9.22 -18.86
N GLU A 52 2.14 -8.55 -18.28
CA GLU A 52 0.73 -8.73 -18.65
C GLU A 52 0.30 -7.80 -19.78
N ILE A 53 0.99 -6.66 -19.93
CA ILE A 53 0.66 -5.63 -20.94
C ILE A 53 1.23 -5.98 -22.31
N CYS A 54 2.37 -6.66 -22.35
CA CYS A 54 2.99 -7.08 -23.59
C CYS A 54 2.18 -8.19 -24.27
N PRO A 55 1.59 -7.96 -25.47
CA PRO A 55 0.75 -8.97 -26.11
C PRO A 55 1.53 -10.16 -26.69
N THR A 56 2.83 -10.00 -26.93
CA THR A 56 3.67 -10.97 -27.65
C THR A 56 4.73 -11.63 -26.78
N GLY A 57 4.71 -11.38 -25.46
CA GLY A 57 5.65 -11.99 -24.52
C GLY A 57 7.11 -11.58 -24.75
N VAL A 58 7.35 -10.31 -25.11
CA VAL A 58 8.70 -9.71 -25.10
C VAL A 58 9.17 -9.52 -23.66
N PHE A 59 8.29 -8.97 -22.82
CA PHE A 59 8.48 -8.93 -21.37
C PHE A 59 7.88 -10.20 -20.78
N THR A 60 8.70 -10.94 -20.04
CA THR A 60 8.30 -12.19 -19.39
C THR A 60 8.70 -12.16 -17.92
N ASP A 61 7.94 -12.89 -17.11
CA ASP A 61 8.26 -13.09 -15.70
C ASP A 61 9.53 -13.96 -15.56
N LYS A 62 10.62 -13.36 -15.10
CA LYS A 62 11.90 -14.05 -14.89
C LYS A 62 11.77 -15.15 -13.84
N THR A 63 11.01 -14.92 -12.77
CA THR A 63 10.81 -15.90 -11.68
C THR A 63 10.05 -17.15 -12.15
N HIS A 64 9.19 -16.99 -13.17
CA HIS A 64 8.52 -18.11 -13.84
C HIS A 64 9.40 -18.79 -14.91
N SER A 65 10.31 -18.04 -15.53
CA SER A 65 11.08 -18.52 -16.69
C SER A 65 12.03 -19.68 -16.38
N GLU A 66 12.55 -19.77 -15.16
CA GLU A 66 13.44 -20.86 -14.72
C GLU A 66 12.75 -22.23 -14.74
N ARG A 67 11.42 -22.25 -14.55
CA ARG A 67 10.59 -23.46 -14.54
C ARG A 67 9.36 -23.22 -15.41
N TYR A 68 9.62 -22.88 -16.66
CA TYR A 68 8.59 -22.45 -17.60
C TYR A 68 7.44 -23.46 -17.73
N ASN A 69 6.22 -22.98 -17.48
CA ASN A 69 4.98 -23.67 -17.81
C ASN A 69 4.10 -22.78 -18.67
N ARG A 70 3.32 -23.39 -19.58
CA ARG A 70 2.36 -22.64 -20.38
C ARG A 70 1.16 -22.27 -19.52
N LYS A 71 0.45 -21.19 -19.90
CA LYS A 71 -0.69 -20.70 -19.11
C LYS A 71 -1.76 -21.78 -18.90
N TRP A 72 -2.05 -22.59 -19.92
CA TRP A 72 -3.01 -23.70 -19.84
C TRP A 72 -2.50 -24.94 -19.09
N ASP A 73 -1.20 -25.00 -18.78
CA ASP A 73 -0.66 -26.07 -17.92
C ASP A 73 -0.88 -25.74 -16.44
N MET A 74 -1.03 -24.47 -16.07
CA MET A 74 -1.16 -24.04 -14.68
C MET A 74 -2.62 -24.03 -14.21
N GLN A 75 -2.81 -24.30 -12.92
CA GLN A 75 -4.08 -24.12 -12.24
C GLN A 75 -4.10 -22.77 -11.52
N PHE A 76 -5.18 -22.01 -11.71
CA PHE A 76 -5.33 -20.69 -11.11
C PHE A 76 -6.51 -20.67 -10.16
N ALA A 77 -6.35 -19.99 -9.03
CA ALA A 77 -7.42 -19.76 -8.06
C ALA A 77 -7.51 -18.27 -7.68
N PRO A 78 -8.70 -17.72 -7.41
CA PRO A 78 -8.84 -16.40 -6.83
C PRO A 78 -8.20 -16.32 -5.43
N SER A 79 -7.40 -15.29 -5.17
CA SER A 79 -6.80 -15.06 -3.86
C SER A 79 -6.60 -13.57 -3.58
N ILE A 80 -6.02 -13.26 -2.41
CA ILE A 80 -5.67 -11.92 -1.92
C ILE A 80 -4.18 -11.87 -1.61
N CYS A 81 -3.53 -10.80 -2.06
CA CYS A 81 -2.12 -10.55 -1.87
C CYS A 81 -1.77 -10.48 -0.37
N GLN A 82 -0.79 -11.27 0.02
CA GLN A 82 -0.34 -11.38 1.41
C GLN A 82 0.79 -10.40 1.75
N GLN A 83 1.12 -9.41 0.93
CA GLN A 83 2.38 -8.66 1.11
C GLN A 83 2.26 -7.44 2.04
N CYS A 84 1.26 -6.58 1.83
CA CYS A 84 1.00 -5.36 2.59
C CYS A 84 -0.48 -5.29 3.02
N SER A 85 -0.90 -4.25 3.74
CA SER A 85 -2.28 -4.10 4.26
C SER A 85 -3.33 -3.76 3.20
N ILE A 86 -2.94 -3.60 1.93
CA ILE A 86 -3.83 -3.07 0.88
C ILE A 86 -4.84 -4.11 0.37
N GLY A 87 -4.51 -5.41 0.44
CA GLY A 87 -5.45 -6.47 0.05
C GLY A 87 -5.71 -6.59 -1.47
N CYS A 88 -4.69 -6.37 -2.30
CA CYS A 88 -4.82 -6.50 -3.77
C CYS A 88 -5.33 -7.89 -4.18
N ASN A 89 -6.24 -7.96 -5.14
CA ASN A 89 -6.82 -9.21 -5.63
C ASN A 89 -5.85 -9.85 -6.64
N ILE A 90 -5.55 -11.13 -6.45
CA ILE A 90 -4.56 -11.85 -7.26
C ILE A 90 -5.11 -13.20 -7.75
N SER A 91 -4.44 -13.76 -8.74
CA SER A 91 -4.63 -15.13 -9.22
C SER A 91 -3.29 -15.87 -9.21
N PRO A 92 -2.94 -16.56 -8.11
CA PRO A 92 -1.79 -17.46 -8.07
C PRO A 92 -1.96 -18.62 -9.05
N GLY A 93 -0.93 -18.87 -9.86
CA GLY A 93 -0.83 -20.01 -10.78
C GLY A 93 0.07 -21.10 -10.20
N GLU A 94 -0.47 -22.28 -10.02
CA GLU A 94 0.20 -23.46 -9.45
C GLU A 94 0.52 -24.48 -10.56
N ARG A 95 1.63 -25.20 -10.37
CA ARG A 95 1.94 -26.43 -11.13
C ARG A 95 2.84 -27.38 -10.35
N TYR A 96 2.39 -28.62 -10.18
CA TYR A 96 3.11 -29.72 -9.49
C TYR A 96 3.43 -29.44 -8.01
N GLY A 97 2.47 -28.88 -7.29
CA GLY A 97 2.56 -28.49 -5.88
C GLY A 97 3.39 -27.22 -5.63
N GLU A 98 3.80 -26.51 -6.67
CA GLU A 98 4.62 -25.29 -6.57
C GLU A 98 3.89 -24.08 -7.13
N LEU A 99 3.98 -22.96 -6.41
CA LEU A 99 3.47 -21.68 -6.90
C LEU A 99 4.42 -21.14 -7.98
N ARG A 100 3.93 -21.00 -9.20
CA ARG A 100 4.75 -20.65 -10.37
C ARG A 100 4.81 -19.18 -10.66
N ARG A 101 3.68 -18.48 -10.51
CA ARG A 101 3.53 -17.05 -10.81
C ARG A 101 2.29 -16.48 -10.14
N ILE A 102 2.23 -15.16 -10.02
CA ILE A 102 1.04 -14.43 -9.59
C ILE A 102 0.59 -13.49 -10.70
N GLU A 103 -0.66 -13.62 -11.13
CA GLU A 103 -1.32 -12.67 -12.04
C GLU A 103 -2.24 -11.71 -11.29
N ASN A 104 -2.45 -10.53 -11.85
CA ASN A 104 -3.46 -9.61 -11.35
C ASN A 104 -4.87 -10.21 -11.55
N ARG A 105 -5.71 -10.17 -10.52
CA ARG A 105 -7.15 -10.45 -10.67
C ARG A 105 -7.92 -9.13 -10.64
N TYR A 106 -8.73 -8.90 -11.67
CA TYR A 106 -9.50 -7.67 -11.78
C TYR A 106 -10.41 -7.45 -10.58
N ASN A 107 -10.32 -6.27 -9.99
CA ASN A 107 -11.23 -5.78 -8.97
C ASN A 107 -11.40 -4.26 -9.15
N GLY A 108 -12.61 -3.83 -9.49
CA GLY A 108 -12.90 -2.44 -9.85
C GLY A 108 -12.65 -1.41 -8.73
N THR A 109 -12.65 -1.82 -7.46
CA THR A 109 -12.50 -0.91 -6.32
C THR A 109 -11.09 -0.92 -5.72
N VAL A 110 -10.35 -2.02 -5.86
CA VAL A 110 -9.02 -2.21 -5.23
C VAL A 110 -7.86 -1.98 -6.21
N ASN A 111 -7.50 -3.00 -6.99
CA ASN A 111 -6.29 -3.01 -7.81
C ASN A 111 -6.55 -2.88 -9.31
N HIS A 112 -7.82 -2.93 -9.74
CA HIS A 112 -8.21 -2.82 -11.14
C HIS A 112 -7.39 -3.80 -12.00
N TYR A 113 -6.57 -3.31 -12.94
CA TYR A 113 -5.71 -4.15 -13.79
C TYR A 113 -4.26 -4.31 -13.28
N PHE A 114 -3.86 -3.69 -12.17
CA PHE A 114 -2.43 -3.53 -11.84
C PHE A 114 -2.08 -4.01 -10.43
N LEU A 115 -0.96 -4.73 -10.36
CA LEU A 115 -0.38 -5.26 -9.12
C LEU A 115 1.02 -4.66 -8.93
N CYS A 116 1.41 -4.32 -7.70
CA CYS A 116 2.79 -3.91 -7.43
C CYS A 116 3.75 -5.10 -7.51
N ASP A 117 5.02 -4.82 -7.76
CA ASP A 117 6.06 -5.81 -7.98
C ASP A 117 6.31 -6.69 -6.75
N ARG A 118 6.16 -6.10 -5.54
CA ARG A 118 6.17 -6.86 -4.28
C ARG A 118 5.08 -7.93 -4.27
N GLY A 119 3.87 -7.59 -4.68
CA GLY A 119 2.73 -8.52 -4.77
C GLY A 119 2.89 -9.57 -5.86
N ARG A 120 3.50 -9.18 -6.99
CA ARG A 120 3.67 -10.01 -8.17
C ARG A 120 4.78 -11.04 -8.03
N PHE A 121 5.94 -10.64 -7.51
CA PHE A 121 7.15 -11.47 -7.49
C PHE A 121 7.54 -11.94 -6.09
N GLY A 122 6.96 -11.37 -5.03
CA GLY A 122 7.35 -11.65 -3.64
C GLY A 122 6.88 -12.98 -3.05
N TYR A 123 6.62 -14.01 -3.86
CA TYR A 123 6.01 -15.27 -3.40
C TYR A 123 6.99 -16.44 -3.21
N GLY A 124 8.28 -16.25 -3.55
CA GLY A 124 9.28 -17.32 -3.56
C GLY A 124 9.42 -18.11 -2.26
N TYR A 125 9.13 -17.47 -1.11
CA TYR A 125 9.18 -18.11 0.22
C TYR A 125 8.27 -19.34 0.35
N VAL A 126 7.21 -19.45 -0.45
CA VAL A 126 6.27 -20.58 -0.42
C VAL A 126 6.93 -21.88 -0.90
N ASN A 127 7.91 -21.77 -1.81
CA ASN A 127 8.58 -22.88 -2.48
C ASN A 127 9.96 -23.20 -1.89
N LEU A 128 10.38 -22.53 -0.82
CA LEU A 128 11.65 -22.77 -0.16
C LEU A 128 11.79 -24.24 0.27
N LYS A 129 12.97 -24.83 0.06
CA LYS A 129 13.25 -26.25 0.37
C LYS A 129 13.26 -26.51 1.87
N ASP A 130 13.70 -25.53 2.65
CA ASP A 130 13.79 -25.53 4.11
C ASP A 130 12.49 -25.08 4.80
N ARG A 131 11.42 -24.78 4.04
CA ARG A 131 10.10 -24.51 4.61
C ARG A 131 9.61 -25.75 5.39
N PRO A 132 9.28 -25.63 6.68
CA PRO A 132 8.75 -26.75 7.46
C PRO A 132 7.45 -27.30 6.86
N ARG A 133 7.42 -28.61 6.57
CA ARG A 133 6.25 -29.32 6.00
C ARG A 133 5.65 -30.37 6.92
N GLN A 134 6.38 -30.76 7.96
CA GLN A 134 5.96 -31.76 8.93
C GLN A 134 6.11 -31.18 10.35
N PRO A 135 5.22 -31.52 11.28
CA PRO A 135 5.40 -31.20 12.69
C PRO A 135 6.70 -31.82 13.22
N VAL A 136 7.38 -31.09 14.09
CA VAL A 136 8.60 -31.55 14.77
C VAL A 136 8.47 -31.33 16.26
N GLN A 137 8.98 -32.28 17.05
CA GLN A 137 9.07 -32.17 18.50
C GLN A 137 10.53 -32.26 18.92
N ARG A 138 10.96 -31.34 19.80
CA ARG A 138 12.28 -31.41 20.43
C ARG A 138 12.25 -32.43 21.58
N ARG A 139 13.22 -33.36 21.62
CA ARG A 139 13.45 -34.31 22.71
C ARG A 139 14.91 -34.24 23.12
N GLY A 140 15.19 -33.59 24.25
CA GLY A 140 16.57 -33.27 24.64
C GLY A 140 17.21 -32.31 23.63
N ASP A 141 18.30 -32.72 23.01
CA ASP A 141 19.01 -31.94 21.98
C ASP A 141 18.62 -32.31 20.55
N ASP A 142 17.80 -33.36 20.37
CA ASP A 142 17.36 -33.84 19.05
C ASP A 142 15.96 -33.35 18.67
N PHE A 143 15.67 -33.32 17.37
CA PHE A 143 14.34 -33.10 16.81
C PHE A 143 13.81 -34.37 16.16
N ILE A 144 12.61 -34.78 16.56
CA ILE A 144 11.90 -35.89 15.92
C ILE A 144 10.77 -35.37 15.04
N THR A 145 10.62 -35.96 13.86
CA THR A 145 9.48 -35.67 12.97
C THR A 145 8.26 -36.46 13.44
N LEU A 146 7.12 -35.80 13.51
CA LEU A 146 5.84 -36.40 13.91
C LEU A 146 4.86 -36.38 12.73
N ASN A 147 3.90 -37.30 12.73
CA ASN A 147 2.72 -37.14 11.90
C ASN A 147 1.72 -36.15 12.55
N ALA A 148 0.69 -35.74 11.81
CA ALA A 148 -0.28 -34.75 12.29
C ALA A 148 -1.03 -35.19 13.55
N GLU A 149 -1.43 -36.46 13.64
CA GLU A 149 -2.17 -36.99 14.79
C GLU A 149 -1.32 -37.02 16.06
N GLN A 150 -0.08 -37.51 15.96
CA GLN A 150 0.89 -37.51 17.05
C GLN A 150 1.20 -36.09 17.54
N ALA A 151 1.34 -35.13 16.61
CA ALA A 151 1.57 -33.73 16.95
C ALA A 151 0.38 -33.11 17.68
N MET A 152 -0.85 -33.37 17.19
CA MET A 152 -2.07 -32.85 17.82
C MET A 152 -2.31 -33.44 19.20
N GLN A 153 -2.15 -34.76 19.37
CA GLN A 153 -2.30 -35.42 20.66
C GLN A 153 -1.22 -34.94 21.64
N GLY A 154 0.04 -34.87 21.20
CA GLY A 154 1.14 -34.38 22.02
C GLY A 154 0.94 -32.92 22.46
N ALA A 155 0.47 -32.05 21.56
CA ALA A 155 0.11 -30.68 21.91
C ALA A 155 -1.04 -30.62 22.91
N ALA A 156 -2.10 -31.43 22.72
CA ALA A 156 -3.23 -31.50 23.64
C ALA A 156 -2.83 -31.96 25.04
N ASP A 157 -1.95 -32.96 25.15
CA ASP A 157 -1.48 -33.48 26.44
C ASP A 157 -0.62 -32.45 27.18
N ILE A 158 0.26 -31.73 26.46
CA ILE A 158 1.01 -30.60 27.04
C ILE A 158 0.04 -29.53 27.55
N LEU A 159 -0.98 -29.18 26.77
CA LEU A 159 -1.96 -28.16 27.16
C LEU A 159 -2.78 -28.58 28.39
N ARG A 160 -3.20 -29.85 28.48
CA ARG A 160 -3.93 -30.39 29.66
C ARG A 160 -3.10 -30.33 30.95
N GLN A 161 -1.80 -30.52 30.85
CA GLN A 161 -0.87 -30.49 31.99
C GLN A 161 -0.41 -29.06 32.34
N SER A 162 -0.59 -28.12 31.43
CA SER A 162 -0.13 -26.74 31.59
C SER A 162 -1.07 -25.93 32.48
N LYS A 163 -0.50 -25.23 33.47
CA LYS A 163 -1.26 -24.32 34.35
C LYS A 163 -1.37 -22.90 33.82
N LYS A 164 -0.47 -22.52 32.93
CA LYS A 164 -0.39 -21.18 32.32
C LYS A 164 -0.14 -21.35 30.83
N VAL A 165 -1.12 -20.97 30.03
CA VAL A 165 -1.06 -21.06 28.57
C VAL A 165 -1.31 -19.66 28.04
N ILE A 166 -0.53 -19.26 27.04
CA ILE A 166 -0.76 -18.03 26.27
C ILE A 166 -0.81 -18.38 24.79
N GLY A 167 -1.60 -17.63 24.03
CA GLY A 167 -1.66 -17.71 22.57
C GLY A 167 -1.11 -16.43 21.96
N ILE A 168 -0.11 -16.55 21.10
CA ILE A 168 0.43 -15.42 20.35
C ILE A 168 -0.04 -15.57 18.90
N GLY A 169 -0.96 -14.70 18.51
CA GLY A 169 -1.48 -14.59 17.15
C GLY A 169 -0.48 -13.95 16.19
N SER A 170 -0.95 -13.65 14.99
CA SER A 170 -0.15 -12.97 13.97
C SER A 170 -1.01 -12.07 13.09
N PRO A 171 -0.56 -10.83 12.79
CA PRO A 171 -1.21 -9.95 11.81
C PRO A 171 -1.01 -10.42 10.35
N ARG A 172 -0.31 -11.55 10.15
CA ARG A 172 -0.12 -12.24 8.87
C ARG A 172 -1.01 -13.47 8.74
N ALA A 173 -1.58 -13.96 9.84
CA ALA A 173 -2.55 -15.04 9.85
C ALA A 173 -3.95 -14.51 9.54
N SER A 174 -4.87 -15.40 9.13
CA SER A 174 -6.26 -15.05 8.92
C SER A 174 -6.94 -14.63 10.23
N VAL A 175 -8.06 -13.91 10.12
CA VAL A 175 -8.84 -13.51 11.29
C VAL A 175 -9.37 -14.75 12.01
N GLU A 176 -9.79 -15.76 11.26
CA GLU A 176 -10.33 -17.02 11.73
C GLU A 176 -9.30 -17.83 12.52
N SER A 177 -8.05 -17.91 12.06
CA SER A 177 -6.99 -18.63 12.79
C SER A 177 -6.63 -17.93 14.10
N ASN A 178 -6.59 -16.59 14.08
CA ASN A 178 -6.40 -15.83 15.31
C ASN A 178 -7.58 -16.01 16.27
N PHE A 179 -8.82 -16.01 15.75
CA PHE A 179 -10.03 -16.24 16.53
C PHE A 179 -10.03 -17.63 17.18
N ALA A 180 -9.74 -18.69 16.42
CA ALA A 180 -9.64 -20.04 16.95
C ALA A 180 -8.56 -20.16 18.05
N LEU A 181 -7.42 -19.47 17.89
CA LEU A 181 -6.39 -19.43 18.92
C LEU A 181 -6.86 -18.71 20.18
N ARG A 182 -7.57 -17.59 20.04
CA ARG A 182 -8.17 -16.86 21.18
C ARG A 182 -9.17 -17.73 21.92
N GLU A 183 -10.06 -18.43 21.22
CA GLU A 183 -11.04 -19.33 21.85
C GLU A 183 -10.34 -20.47 22.61
N LEU A 184 -9.22 -20.99 22.08
CA LEU A 184 -8.46 -22.05 22.72
C LEU A 184 -7.80 -21.62 24.05
N VAL A 185 -7.18 -20.44 24.10
CA VAL A 185 -6.44 -19.96 25.28
C VAL A 185 -7.26 -19.07 26.20
N GLY A 186 -8.44 -18.66 25.76
CA GLY A 186 -9.27 -17.63 26.38
C GLY A 186 -8.78 -16.21 26.07
N GLU A 187 -9.70 -15.26 26.06
CA GLU A 187 -9.42 -13.85 25.73
C GLU A 187 -8.29 -13.24 26.57
N GLU A 188 -8.22 -13.55 27.87
CA GLU A 188 -7.23 -12.97 28.79
C GLU A 188 -5.80 -13.45 28.54
N ASN A 189 -5.62 -14.54 27.80
CA ASN A 189 -4.31 -15.13 27.50
C ASN A 189 -3.92 -15.02 26.02
N PHE A 190 -4.73 -14.32 25.22
CA PHE A 190 -4.46 -14.10 23.81
C PHE A 190 -3.76 -12.76 23.59
N TYR A 191 -2.69 -12.81 22.79
CA TYR A 191 -1.92 -11.65 22.36
C TYR A 191 -1.88 -11.61 20.83
N THR A 192 -1.99 -10.43 20.24
CA THR A 192 -2.06 -10.27 18.78
C THR A 192 -0.77 -10.60 18.04
N GLY A 193 0.35 -10.72 18.77
CA GLY A 193 1.69 -10.80 18.18
C GLY A 193 2.18 -9.47 17.59
N ILE A 194 1.43 -8.39 17.79
CA ILE A 194 1.81 -7.01 17.44
C ILE A 194 2.46 -6.36 18.67
N ALA A 195 3.55 -5.61 18.45
CA ALA A 195 4.20 -4.86 19.52
C ALA A 195 3.25 -3.81 20.12
N HIS A 196 3.35 -3.57 21.43
CA HIS A 196 2.40 -2.71 22.16
C HIS A 196 2.19 -1.33 21.52
N GLY A 197 3.25 -0.60 21.23
CA GLY A 197 3.13 0.73 20.59
C GLY A 197 2.54 0.68 19.17
N GLU A 198 2.74 -0.41 18.42
CA GLU A 198 2.09 -0.58 17.10
C GLU A 198 0.58 -0.88 17.27
N GLN A 199 0.23 -1.68 18.28
CA GLN A 199 -1.17 -1.93 18.63
C GLN A 199 -1.89 -0.63 19.01
N GLU A 200 -1.28 0.23 19.83
CA GLU A 200 -1.86 1.53 20.20
C GLU A 200 -2.11 2.43 18.97
N ARG A 201 -1.14 2.49 18.05
CA ARG A 201 -1.28 3.23 16.78
C ARG A 201 -2.38 2.65 15.89
N LEU A 202 -2.48 1.33 15.79
CA LEU A 202 -3.56 0.66 15.05
C LEU A 202 -4.93 0.94 15.66
N GLN A 203 -5.05 0.93 16.98
CA GLN A 203 -6.30 1.27 17.67
C GLN A 203 -6.68 2.72 17.46
N LEU A 204 -5.72 3.66 17.51
CA LEU A 204 -5.97 5.06 17.20
C LEU A 204 -6.41 5.23 15.74
N ALA A 205 -5.72 4.62 14.77
CA ALA A 205 -6.11 4.65 13.36
C ALA A 205 -7.53 4.10 13.18
N LEU A 206 -7.86 2.97 13.82
CA LEU A 206 -9.20 2.40 13.77
C LEU A 206 -10.26 3.32 14.38
N LYS A 207 -9.95 3.96 15.51
CA LYS A 207 -10.82 4.94 16.16
C LYS A 207 -11.09 6.11 15.21
N VAL A 208 -10.07 6.64 14.54
CA VAL A 208 -10.23 7.72 13.55
C VAL A 208 -11.14 7.28 12.41
N LEU A 209 -10.95 6.07 11.86
CA LEU A 209 -11.75 5.55 10.75
C LEU A 209 -13.22 5.28 11.15
N ARG A 210 -13.48 4.80 12.37
CA ARG A 210 -14.84 4.47 12.84
C ARG A 210 -15.60 5.67 13.41
N GLU A 211 -14.94 6.47 14.23
CA GLU A 211 -15.56 7.54 15.03
C GLU A 211 -15.29 8.94 14.47
N GLY A 212 -14.32 9.09 13.56
CA GLY A 212 -13.98 10.39 12.97
C GLY A 212 -15.06 10.96 12.05
N GLY A 213 -16.02 10.13 11.62
CA GLY A 213 -17.09 10.50 10.71
C GLY A 213 -16.61 10.90 9.31
N ILE A 214 -15.33 10.74 9.00
CA ILE A 214 -14.74 11.08 7.69
C ILE A 214 -14.75 9.82 6.82
N TYR A 215 -15.09 9.98 5.55
CA TYR A 215 -15.19 8.86 4.63
C TYR A 215 -13.82 8.27 4.29
N THR A 216 -13.74 6.95 4.19
CA THR A 216 -12.53 6.24 3.74
C THR A 216 -12.74 5.77 2.30
N PRO A 217 -12.05 6.38 1.31
CA PRO A 217 -12.27 6.05 -0.09
C PRO A 217 -11.74 4.67 -0.46
N ALA A 218 -12.36 4.06 -1.45
CA ALA A 218 -11.76 2.92 -2.14
C ALA A 218 -10.49 3.36 -2.90
N LEU A 219 -9.56 2.42 -3.16
CA LEU A 219 -8.31 2.75 -3.85
C LEU A 219 -8.51 3.33 -5.25
N ARG A 220 -9.58 2.92 -5.95
CA ARG A 220 -9.94 3.51 -7.24
C ARG A 220 -10.48 4.93 -7.10
N GLU A 221 -11.17 5.21 -6.01
CA GLU A 221 -11.77 6.52 -5.77
C GLU A 221 -10.72 7.57 -5.41
N ILE A 222 -9.60 7.18 -4.79
CA ILE A 222 -8.44 8.06 -4.54
C ILE A 222 -8.04 8.82 -5.80
N GLU A 223 -8.16 8.23 -6.98
CA GLU A 223 -7.81 8.86 -8.26
C GLU A 223 -8.68 10.07 -8.63
N SER A 224 -9.81 10.27 -7.94
CA SER A 224 -10.75 11.38 -8.16
C SER A 224 -10.49 12.59 -7.26
N TYR A 225 -9.59 12.48 -6.29
CA TYR A 225 -9.29 13.55 -5.34
C TYR A 225 -8.44 14.64 -5.98
N ASP A 226 -8.70 15.90 -5.62
CA ASP A 226 -8.14 17.09 -6.29
C ASP A 226 -7.13 17.88 -5.44
N ALA A 227 -6.84 17.41 -4.22
CA ALA A 227 -5.66 17.76 -3.42
C ALA A 227 -5.33 16.61 -2.44
N VAL A 228 -4.04 16.33 -2.22
CA VAL A 228 -3.61 15.20 -1.36
C VAL A 228 -2.55 15.66 -0.37
N LEU A 229 -2.70 15.29 0.90
CA LEU A 229 -1.68 15.39 1.93
C LEU A 229 -1.31 13.99 2.43
N VAL A 230 -0.06 13.58 2.23
CA VAL A 230 0.50 12.37 2.83
C VAL A 230 1.33 12.77 4.05
N LEU A 231 0.85 12.42 5.24
CA LEU A 231 1.46 12.80 6.52
C LEU A 231 2.10 11.58 7.19
N GLY A 232 3.44 11.53 7.18
CA GLY A 232 4.26 10.54 7.86
C GLY A 232 4.28 9.15 7.24
N GLU A 233 3.93 9.02 5.95
CA GLU A 233 3.91 7.72 5.28
C GLU A 233 4.66 7.77 3.94
N ASP A 234 5.56 6.82 3.73
CA ASP A 234 6.03 6.50 2.39
C ASP A 234 5.13 5.41 1.77
N VAL A 235 4.03 5.86 1.17
CA VAL A 235 3.06 4.97 0.53
C VAL A 235 3.64 4.21 -0.67
N THR A 236 4.80 4.57 -1.19
CA THR A 236 5.48 3.79 -2.24
C THR A 236 5.97 2.45 -1.68
N GLN A 237 6.36 2.42 -0.40
CA GLN A 237 6.84 1.24 0.30
C GLN A 237 5.76 0.54 1.12
N THR A 238 4.91 1.30 1.79
CA THR A 238 3.90 0.77 2.73
C THR A 238 2.62 0.32 2.02
N GLY A 239 2.31 0.95 0.88
CA GLY A 239 1.07 0.67 0.14
C GLY A 239 1.14 1.11 -1.31
N ALA A 240 2.04 0.54 -2.12
CA ALA A 240 2.32 0.98 -3.50
C ALA A 240 1.06 1.21 -4.38
N ARG A 241 -0.03 0.45 -4.17
CA ARG A 241 -1.29 0.69 -4.89
C ARG A 241 -1.95 2.02 -4.53
N VAL A 242 -1.86 2.46 -3.28
CA VAL A 242 -2.24 3.82 -2.86
C VAL A 242 -1.38 4.85 -3.60
N ALA A 243 -0.05 4.67 -3.62
CA ALA A 243 0.85 5.57 -4.34
C ALA A 243 0.49 5.72 -5.83
N LEU A 244 0.18 4.60 -6.52
CA LEU A 244 -0.28 4.64 -7.90
C LEU A 244 -1.60 5.39 -8.06
N ALA A 245 -2.53 5.27 -7.11
CA ALA A 245 -3.78 6.02 -7.14
C ALA A 245 -3.54 7.52 -6.92
N VAL A 246 -2.64 7.89 -6.01
CA VAL A 246 -2.21 9.28 -5.79
C VAL A 246 -1.58 9.86 -7.07
N ARG A 247 -0.74 9.09 -7.78
CA ARG A 247 -0.21 9.50 -9.10
C ARG A 247 -1.32 9.81 -10.11
N GLN A 248 -2.38 9.00 -10.15
CA GLN A 248 -3.54 9.29 -11.02
C GLN A 248 -4.31 10.53 -10.55
N ALA A 249 -4.48 10.72 -9.23
CA ALA A 249 -5.12 11.90 -8.67
C ALA A 249 -4.39 13.19 -9.08
N VAL A 250 -3.05 13.21 -8.95
CA VAL A 250 -2.22 14.36 -9.35
C VAL A 250 -2.35 14.68 -10.85
N LYS A 251 -2.37 13.65 -11.71
CA LYS A 251 -2.62 13.79 -13.16
C LYS A 251 -4.03 14.23 -13.52
N GLY A 252 -4.98 14.14 -12.58
CA GLY A 252 -6.38 14.54 -12.76
C GLY A 252 -6.54 15.98 -13.25
N LYS A 253 -5.61 16.88 -12.91
CA LYS A 253 -5.72 18.30 -13.27
C LYS A 253 -5.65 18.52 -14.79
N ALA A 254 -4.74 17.81 -15.46
CA ALA A 254 -4.65 17.86 -16.92
C ALA A 254 -5.93 17.33 -17.57
N ARG A 255 -6.53 16.27 -17.01
CA ARG A 255 -7.81 15.71 -17.49
C ARG A 255 -8.97 16.68 -17.26
N GLU A 256 -9.03 17.34 -16.11
CA GLU A 256 -10.04 18.38 -15.81
C GLU A 256 -9.96 19.53 -16.83
N MET A 257 -8.76 20.04 -17.10
CA MET A 257 -8.53 21.10 -18.08
C MET A 257 -8.91 20.67 -19.51
N ALA A 258 -8.59 19.43 -19.88
CA ALA A 258 -8.94 18.87 -21.18
C ALA A 258 -10.47 18.65 -21.32
N ALA A 259 -11.13 18.17 -20.27
CA ALA A 259 -12.57 18.00 -20.23
C ALA A 259 -13.32 19.34 -20.38
N ALA A 260 -12.80 20.42 -19.78
CA ALA A 260 -13.33 21.78 -19.97
C ALA A 260 -13.27 22.24 -21.44
N GLN A 261 -12.35 21.69 -22.22
CA GLN A 261 -12.21 21.92 -23.67
C GLN A 261 -12.88 20.83 -24.53
N LYS A 262 -13.64 19.92 -23.91
CA LYS A 262 -14.32 18.79 -24.58
C LYS A 262 -13.37 17.83 -25.31
N VAL A 263 -12.12 17.75 -24.86
CA VAL A 263 -11.17 16.73 -25.32
C VAL A 263 -11.49 15.42 -24.61
N ALA A 264 -11.57 14.33 -25.39
CA ALA A 264 -11.90 13.02 -24.86
C ALA A 264 -10.73 12.38 -24.11
N ASP A 265 -11.03 11.62 -23.05
CA ASP A 265 -10.03 11.00 -22.16
C ASP A 265 -9.02 10.08 -22.85
N TRP A 266 -9.38 9.49 -23.99
CA TRP A 266 -8.48 8.62 -24.76
C TRP A 266 -7.45 9.38 -25.60
N GLN A 267 -7.58 10.70 -25.76
CA GLN A 267 -6.65 11.56 -26.50
C GLN A 267 -5.50 12.04 -25.60
N ILE A 268 -4.74 11.10 -25.04
CA ILE A 268 -3.71 11.40 -24.03
C ILE A 268 -2.70 12.47 -24.46
N ALA A 269 -2.28 12.49 -25.73
CA ALA A 269 -1.36 13.50 -26.26
C ALA A 269 -1.96 14.92 -26.20
N ALA A 270 -3.25 15.07 -26.52
CA ALA A 270 -3.95 16.35 -26.43
C ALA A 270 -4.11 16.79 -24.98
N ILE A 271 -4.47 15.85 -24.08
CA ILE A 271 -4.59 16.10 -22.64
C ILE A 271 -3.26 16.61 -22.07
N LEU A 272 -2.15 15.96 -22.40
CA LEU A 272 -0.82 16.36 -21.94
C LEU A 272 -0.40 17.73 -22.51
N ASN A 273 -0.75 18.04 -23.75
CA ASN A 273 -0.48 19.36 -24.34
C ASN A 273 -1.28 20.49 -23.67
N ILE A 274 -2.55 20.23 -23.32
CA ILE A 274 -3.41 21.20 -22.64
C ILE A 274 -2.97 21.40 -21.20
N GLY A 275 -2.76 20.30 -20.46
CA GLY A 275 -2.38 20.35 -19.05
C GLY A 275 -0.95 20.80 -18.83
N GLN A 276 -0.04 20.51 -19.76
CA GLN A 276 1.41 20.73 -19.63
C GLN A 276 1.95 20.18 -18.30
N ARG A 277 2.29 21.07 -17.36
CA ARG A 277 2.79 20.74 -16.01
C ARG A 277 1.75 20.92 -14.92
N ALA A 278 0.49 21.22 -15.27
CA ALA A 278 -0.59 21.38 -14.32
C ALA A 278 -0.87 20.06 -13.60
N LYS A 279 -0.87 20.12 -12.27
CA LYS A 279 -1.01 19.00 -11.36
C LYS A 279 -1.99 19.38 -10.25
N HIS A 280 -2.77 18.43 -9.76
CA HIS A 280 -3.42 18.62 -8.46
C HIS A 280 -2.34 18.64 -7.38
N PRO A 281 -2.45 19.52 -6.36
CA PRO A 281 -1.43 19.65 -5.34
C PRO A 281 -1.31 18.36 -4.52
N LEU A 282 -0.08 17.87 -4.43
CA LEU A 282 0.33 16.78 -3.55
C LEU A 282 1.36 17.33 -2.58
N PHE A 283 1.13 17.15 -1.29
CA PHE A 283 2.08 17.45 -0.23
C PHE A 283 2.47 16.16 0.46
N VAL A 284 3.77 15.96 0.66
CA VAL A 284 4.30 14.74 1.29
C VAL A 284 5.17 15.13 2.47
N THR A 285 5.04 14.42 3.57
CA THR A 285 6.00 14.49 4.68
C THR A 285 6.63 13.12 4.88
N ASN A 286 7.95 13.10 5.00
CA ASN A 286 8.69 11.88 5.30
C ASN A 286 10.03 12.22 5.97
N VAL A 287 10.71 11.21 6.49
CA VAL A 287 12.07 11.37 7.05
C VAL A 287 13.15 11.48 5.98
N ASP A 288 12.90 10.95 4.79
CA ASP A 288 13.85 10.86 3.67
C ASP A 288 13.12 10.98 2.32
N ASP A 289 13.89 10.99 1.22
CA ASP A 289 13.40 11.01 -0.15
C ASP A 289 12.38 9.89 -0.40
N THR A 290 11.26 10.25 -1.02
CA THR A 290 10.26 9.27 -1.48
C THR A 290 10.18 9.26 -2.99
N ARG A 291 9.70 8.14 -3.55
CA ARG A 291 9.36 8.11 -4.98
C ARG A 291 8.07 8.85 -5.32
N LEU A 292 7.49 9.66 -4.44
CA LEU A 292 6.43 10.61 -4.79
C LEU A 292 6.94 12.05 -4.88
N ASP A 293 8.19 12.31 -4.51
CA ASP A 293 8.80 13.64 -4.54
C ASP A 293 8.87 14.21 -5.96
N ASP A 294 8.92 13.35 -6.98
CA ASP A 294 8.90 13.69 -8.41
C ASP A 294 7.59 14.37 -8.85
N ILE A 295 6.50 14.13 -8.12
CA ILE A 295 5.18 14.67 -8.41
C ILE A 295 4.59 15.55 -7.31
N ALA A 296 5.25 15.66 -6.16
CA ALA A 296 4.85 16.53 -5.07
C ALA A 296 4.99 18.02 -5.44
N ALA A 297 4.03 18.83 -5.01
CA ALA A 297 4.14 20.29 -5.05
C ALA A 297 5.15 20.80 -4.00
N TRP A 298 5.21 20.12 -2.85
CA TRP A 298 6.22 20.32 -1.83
C TRP A 298 6.37 19.06 -0.95
N THR A 299 7.61 18.72 -0.62
CA THR A 299 7.95 17.65 0.32
C THR A 299 8.60 18.26 1.56
N TYR A 300 8.07 17.92 2.74
CA TYR A 300 8.68 18.27 4.02
C TYR A 300 9.48 17.09 4.57
N ARG A 301 10.79 17.30 4.69
CA ARG A 301 11.74 16.30 5.18
C ARG A 301 12.18 16.68 6.58
N ALA A 302 11.71 15.95 7.57
CA ALA A 302 11.93 16.29 8.96
C ALA A 302 11.78 15.08 9.89
N PRO A 303 12.27 15.15 11.14
CA PRO A 303 11.95 14.19 12.17
C PRO A 303 10.43 13.98 12.31
N VAL A 304 10.03 12.79 12.74
CA VAL A 304 8.60 12.41 12.84
C VAL A 304 7.82 13.36 13.74
N GLU A 305 8.44 13.87 14.81
CA GLU A 305 7.82 14.85 15.72
C GLU A 305 7.49 16.17 15.01
N ASP A 306 8.42 16.67 14.19
CA ASP A 306 8.21 17.91 13.43
C ASP A 306 7.19 17.73 12.30
N GLN A 307 7.10 16.54 11.71
CA GLN A 307 6.02 16.21 10.77
C GLN A 307 4.66 16.25 11.47
N ALA A 308 4.54 15.72 12.69
CA ALA A 308 3.30 15.82 13.48
C ALA A 308 2.97 17.29 13.83
N ARG A 309 3.98 18.08 14.25
CA ARG A 309 3.83 19.53 14.50
C ARG A 309 3.32 20.28 13.27
N LEU A 310 3.86 20.00 12.08
CA LEU A 310 3.36 20.54 10.82
C LEU A 310 1.89 20.20 10.60
N GLY A 311 1.50 18.93 10.80
CA GLY A 311 0.11 18.50 10.66
C GLY A 311 -0.84 19.21 11.65
N PHE A 312 -0.44 19.39 12.91
CA PHE A 312 -1.23 20.16 13.88
C PHE A 312 -1.33 21.63 13.50
N ALA A 313 -0.27 22.23 12.97
CA ALA A 313 -0.27 23.61 12.51
C ALA A 313 -1.22 23.83 11.32
N ILE A 314 -1.23 22.90 10.36
CA ILE A 314 -2.19 22.90 9.24
C ILE A 314 -3.62 22.80 9.78
N ALA A 315 -3.86 21.91 10.76
CA ALA A 315 -5.19 21.76 11.36
C ALA A 315 -5.65 23.05 12.05
N HIS A 316 -4.78 23.70 12.82
CA HIS A 316 -5.04 24.99 13.47
C HIS A 316 -5.34 26.10 12.46
N ALA A 317 -4.55 26.20 11.39
CA ALA A 317 -4.77 27.19 10.34
C ALA A 317 -6.09 26.96 9.55
N LEU A 318 -6.58 25.72 9.49
CA LEU A 318 -7.88 25.40 8.90
C LEU A 318 -9.06 25.67 9.86
N ASP A 319 -8.85 25.42 11.16
CA ASP A 319 -9.82 25.58 12.23
C ASP A 319 -9.12 26.04 13.53
N ASN A 320 -9.30 27.32 13.87
CA ASN A 320 -8.68 27.97 15.03
C ASN A 320 -9.09 27.35 16.38
N SER A 321 -10.09 26.46 16.42
CA SER A 321 -10.45 25.70 17.63
C SER A 321 -9.46 24.58 17.94
N ALA A 322 -8.69 24.11 16.94
CA ALA A 322 -7.59 23.19 17.18
C ALA A 322 -6.44 23.91 17.90
N PRO A 323 -5.66 23.23 18.77
CA PRO A 323 -4.56 23.86 19.50
C PRO A 323 -3.53 24.49 18.56
N ALA A 324 -3.09 25.70 18.91
CA ALA A 324 -1.97 26.36 18.23
C ALA A 324 -0.66 25.59 18.47
N VAL A 325 0.26 25.68 17.51
CA VAL A 325 1.59 25.09 17.60
C VAL A 325 2.61 26.22 17.68
N ASP A 326 3.31 26.31 18.80
CA ASP A 326 4.33 27.31 19.02
C ASP A 326 5.65 26.97 18.29
N GLY A 327 6.46 28.00 18.03
CA GLY A 327 7.83 27.84 17.53
C GLY A 327 7.92 27.32 16.10
N ILE A 328 7.00 27.73 15.23
CA ILE A 328 7.07 27.48 13.78
C ILE A 328 7.87 28.61 13.14
N GLU A 329 8.91 28.23 12.37
CA GLU A 329 9.72 29.20 11.65
C GLU A 329 8.91 29.92 10.56
N PRO A 330 9.15 31.22 10.30
CA PRO A 330 8.38 31.98 9.30
C PRO A 330 8.37 31.36 7.89
N GLU A 331 9.47 30.70 7.50
CA GLU A 331 9.55 30.00 6.22
C GLU A 331 8.60 28.79 6.17
N LEU A 332 8.53 28.02 7.25
CA LEU A 332 7.60 26.90 7.37
C LEU A 332 6.14 27.38 7.44
N GLN A 333 5.89 28.51 8.10
CA GLN A 333 4.56 29.13 8.13
C GLN A 333 4.05 29.48 6.71
N SER A 334 4.91 30.05 5.86
CA SER A 334 4.59 30.30 4.45
C SER A 334 4.19 29.01 3.70
N LYS A 335 4.88 27.89 3.97
CA LYS A 335 4.51 26.58 3.38
C LYS A 335 3.19 26.05 3.93
N ILE A 336 2.92 26.23 5.22
CA ILE A 336 1.63 25.89 5.84
C ILE A 336 0.50 26.65 5.15
N ASP A 337 0.65 27.96 4.95
CA ASP A 337 -0.37 28.79 4.30
C ASP A 337 -0.69 28.29 2.87
N VAL A 338 0.34 27.88 2.12
CA VAL A 338 0.17 27.27 0.79
C VAL A 338 -0.60 25.95 0.85
N ILE A 339 -0.27 25.07 1.81
CA ILE A 339 -0.97 23.79 2.00
C ILE A 339 -2.42 24.03 2.37
N VAL A 340 -2.66 24.91 3.34
CA VAL A 340 -4.00 25.28 3.83
C VAL A 340 -4.84 25.83 2.70
N GLN A 341 -4.30 26.76 1.89
CA GLN A 341 -5.00 27.32 0.74
C GLN A 341 -5.36 26.23 -0.29
N ALA A 342 -4.42 25.32 -0.59
CA ALA A 342 -4.64 24.25 -1.55
C ALA A 342 -5.69 23.23 -1.06
N LEU A 343 -5.62 22.80 0.21
CA LEU A 343 -6.58 21.86 0.79
C LEU A 343 -7.96 22.49 1.00
N ALA A 344 -8.02 23.75 1.42
CA ALA A 344 -9.27 24.50 1.61
C ALA A 344 -9.97 24.85 0.29
N GLY A 345 -9.20 25.07 -0.78
CA GLY A 345 -9.72 25.39 -2.12
C GLY A 345 -10.10 24.15 -2.94
N ALA A 346 -9.71 22.96 -2.50
CA ALA A 346 -10.03 21.69 -3.13
C ALA A 346 -11.49 21.30 -2.88
N LYS A 347 -12.14 20.70 -3.90
CA LYS A 347 -13.52 20.19 -3.77
C LYS A 347 -13.53 18.88 -2.98
N LYS A 348 -12.51 18.05 -3.19
CA LYS A 348 -12.38 16.70 -2.66
C LYS A 348 -10.94 16.46 -2.20
N PRO A 349 -10.54 16.97 -1.01
CA PRO A 349 -9.20 16.77 -0.47
C PRO A 349 -9.04 15.39 0.20
N LEU A 350 -7.86 14.79 0.09
CA LEU A 350 -7.51 13.49 0.68
C LEU A 350 -6.39 13.62 1.70
N ILE A 351 -6.60 13.07 2.89
CA ILE A 351 -5.55 12.93 3.91
C ILE A 351 -5.13 11.45 3.99
N ILE A 352 -3.85 11.18 3.80
CA ILE A 352 -3.27 9.84 3.91
C ILE A 352 -2.27 9.83 5.07
N SER A 353 -2.42 8.88 5.97
CA SER A 353 -1.46 8.62 7.04
C SER A 353 -1.48 7.13 7.40
N GLY A 354 -0.86 6.73 8.50
CA GLY A 354 -0.77 5.33 8.87
C GLY A 354 0.07 5.07 10.11
N THR A 355 0.36 3.80 10.34
CA THR A 355 1.05 3.35 11.55
C THR A 355 2.57 3.20 11.36
N ASN A 356 3.08 3.38 10.14
CA ASN A 356 4.47 3.07 9.80
C ASN A 356 5.44 4.15 10.26
N ALA A 357 4.97 5.40 10.43
CA ALA A 357 5.73 6.50 11.05
C ALA A 357 6.18 6.19 12.49
N GLY A 358 5.48 5.29 13.19
CA GLY A 358 5.76 5.01 14.59
C GLY A 358 5.25 6.06 15.58
N SER A 359 4.48 7.06 15.17
CA SER A 359 3.97 8.14 16.03
C SER A 359 2.43 8.14 16.11
N LEU A 360 1.90 8.36 17.33
CA LEU A 360 0.46 8.57 17.56
C LEU A 360 0.06 9.99 17.14
N GLU A 361 0.96 10.94 17.37
CA GLU A 361 0.80 12.37 17.08
C GLU A 361 0.60 12.61 15.59
N VAL A 362 1.31 11.90 14.72
CA VAL A 362 1.11 11.94 13.26
C VAL A 362 -0.32 11.51 12.88
N ILE A 363 -0.81 10.41 13.44
CA ILE A 363 -2.17 9.90 13.16
C ILE A 363 -3.22 10.91 13.67
N GLN A 364 -3.00 11.47 14.86
CA GLN A 364 -3.88 12.47 15.46
C GLN A 364 -3.89 13.78 14.64
N ALA A 365 -2.72 14.24 14.18
CA ALA A 365 -2.58 15.41 13.33
C ALA A 365 -3.32 15.22 12.00
N ALA A 366 -3.14 14.08 11.32
CA ALA A 366 -3.87 13.73 10.10
C ALA A 366 -5.39 13.74 10.33
N ALA A 367 -5.85 13.15 11.43
CA ALA A 367 -7.27 13.14 11.79
C ALA A 367 -7.80 14.55 12.05
N ASN A 368 -7.01 15.43 12.69
CA ASN A 368 -7.41 16.80 12.98
C ASN A 368 -7.49 17.64 11.69
N VAL A 369 -6.54 17.51 10.77
CA VAL A 369 -6.60 18.17 9.45
C VAL A 369 -7.87 17.75 8.71
N ALA A 370 -8.15 16.44 8.65
CA ALA A 370 -9.34 15.95 7.98
C ALA A 370 -10.64 16.43 8.66
N LYS A 371 -10.69 16.50 9.99
CA LYS A 371 -11.84 17.04 10.74
C LYS A 371 -12.05 18.53 10.46
N ALA A 372 -10.97 19.33 10.45
CA ALA A 372 -11.03 20.75 10.16
C ALA A 372 -11.57 21.01 8.74
N LEU A 373 -11.11 20.25 7.74
CA LEU A 373 -11.64 20.30 6.37
C LEU A 373 -13.12 19.93 6.31
N LYS A 374 -13.52 18.86 7.03
CA LYS A 374 -14.93 18.45 7.10
C LYS A 374 -15.81 19.53 7.73
N GLY A 375 -15.34 20.17 8.80
CA GLY A 375 -16.05 21.28 9.47
C GLY A 375 -16.29 22.48 8.55
N ARG A 376 -15.44 22.68 7.55
CA ARG A 376 -15.58 23.70 6.49
C ARG A 376 -16.47 23.27 5.32
N GLY A 377 -17.02 22.05 5.36
CA GLY A 377 -17.92 21.52 4.34
C GLY A 377 -17.24 20.84 3.15
N ALA A 378 -15.93 20.55 3.22
CA ALA A 378 -15.24 19.82 2.15
C ALA A 378 -15.64 18.33 2.11
N ASP A 379 -15.68 17.73 0.91
CA ASP A 379 -15.86 16.28 0.71
C ASP A 379 -14.54 15.55 0.97
N VAL A 380 -14.06 15.63 2.22
CA VAL A 380 -12.75 15.14 2.62
C VAL A 380 -12.75 13.62 2.80
N GLY A 381 -11.71 12.98 2.27
CA GLY A 381 -11.40 11.57 2.50
C GLY A 381 -10.23 11.40 3.46
N ILE A 382 -10.21 10.28 4.17
CA ILE A 382 -9.06 9.87 4.98
C ILE A 382 -8.70 8.41 4.72
N THR A 383 -7.41 8.09 4.61
CA THR A 383 -6.91 6.71 4.46
C THR A 383 -5.81 6.45 5.48
N MET A 384 -5.91 5.34 6.21
CA MET A 384 -4.89 4.87 7.15
C MET A 384 -4.23 3.59 6.65
N VAL A 385 -2.92 3.62 6.42
CA VAL A 385 -2.13 2.46 5.98
C VAL A 385 -1.57 1.72 7.19
N ALA A 386 -1.71 0.40 7.20
CA ALA A 386 -1.22 -0.46 8.28
C ALA A 386 -0.01 -1.28 7.81
N ARG A 387 0.78 -1.80 8.76
CA ARG A 387 2.04 -2.49 8.46
C ARG A 387 1.85 -3.85 7.77
N SER A 388 0.88 -4.64 8.21
CA SER A 388 0.69 -6.03 7.75
C SER A 388 -0.69 -6.28 7.16
N VAL A 389 -0.79 -7.35 6.35
CA VAL A 389 -1.98 -7.73 5.57
C VAL A 389 -3.26 -7.78 6.38
N ASN A 390 -3.19 -8.23 7.63
CA ASN A 390 -4.36 -8.39 8.49
C ASN A 390 -4.26 -7.58 9.80
N SER A 391 -3.40 -6.56 9.87
CA SER A 391 -3.27 -5.70 11.06
C SER A 391 -4.59 -5.04 11.44
N MET A 392 -5.31 -4.47 10.46
CA MET A 392 -6.63 -3.87 10.69
C MET A 392 -7.65 -4.94 11.09
N GLY A 393 -7.67 -6.07 10.39
CA GLY A 393 -8.55 -7.20 10.70
C GLY A 393 -8.38 -7.67 12.14
N LEU A 394 -7.13 -7.77 12.62
CA LEU A 394 -6.81 -8.14 14.00
C LEU A 394 -7.21 -7.05 15.01
N ALA A 395 -6.99 -5.78 14.69
CA ALA A 395 -7.36 -4.65 15.55
C ALA A 395 -8.89 -4.50 15.75
N LEU A 396 -9.72 -4.89 14.78
CA LEU A 396 -11.18 -4.73 14.82
C LEU A 396 -11.88 -5.51 15.95
N TRP A 397 -11.30 -6.61 16.43
CA TRP A 397 -11.88 -7.49 17.46
C TRP A 397 -10.92 -7.77 18.63
N ALA A 398 -9.64 -7.41 18.52
CA ALA A 398 -8.71 -7.39 19.64
C ALA A 398 -9.09 -6.21 20.55
N VAL A 399 -9.80 -6.50 21.65
CA VAL A 399 -10.13 -5.52 22.68
C VAL A 399 -8.85 -5.14 23.43
N ASP A 400 -8.63 -3.85 23.60
CA ASP A 400 -7.47 -3.26 24.27
C ASP A 400 -7.37 -3.70 25.74
N ARG A 401 -6.35 -4.50 26.09
CA ARG A 401 -6.18 -5.03 27.46
C ARG A 401 -4.78 -4.92 28.05
N LEU A 402 -3.79 -4.38 27.34
CA LEU A 402 -2.44 -4.21 27.90
C LEU A 402 -2.36 -3.11 28.99
N LYS A 403 -3.45 -2.40 29.29
CA LYS A 403 -3.55 -1.47 30.44
C LYS A 403 -3.82 -2.14 31.79
N LYS A 404 -3.91 -3.47 31.86
CA LYS A 404 -4.07 -4.21 33.13
C LYS A 404 -2.98 -5.26 33.30
N ARG A 405 -1.78 -4.83 33.67
CA ARG A 405 -0.91 -5.55 34.62
C ARG A 405 0.26 -4.68 35.06
#